data_AF-A0A972C0J9-F1
#
_entry.id   AF-A0A972C0J9-F1
#
_cell.length_a   1.000
_cell.length_b   1.000
_cell.length_c   1.000
_cell.angle_alpha   90.00
_cell.angle_beta   90.00
_cell.angle_gamma   90.00
#
_symmetry.space_group_name_H-M   'P 1'
#
loop_
_entity.id
_entity.type
_entity.pdbx_description
1 polymer ?
#
loop_
_entity_poly.entity_id
_entity_poly.type
_entity_poly.pdbx_seq_one_letter_code
_entity_poly.pdbx_strand_id
1 'polypeptide(L)' 'MVNRTSKEVVIYEFREKNISRRQTYRQAELAKSFVFEELTVELARVFG' A
#
# COMPACT_ATOMS: atom_id res chain seq x y z
N MET A 1 -2.75 -3.34 -4.72
CA MET A 1 -3.66 -2.73 -5.72
C MET A 1 -3.41 -1.23 -5.74
N VAL A 2 -3.35 -0.61 -6.92
CA VAL A 2 -3.19 0.85 -7.08
C VAL A 2 -4.43 1.38 -7.81
N ASN A 3 -5.17 2.28 -7.19
CA ASN A 3 -6.29 2.99 -7.81
C ASN A 3 -5.83 4.40 -8.19
N ARG A 4 -5.72 4.66 -9.50
CA ARG A 4 -5.26 5.96 -10.03
C ARG A 4 -6.32 7.05 -9.93
N THR A 5 -7.62 6.70 -10.00
CA THR A 5 -8.73 7.67 -9.97
C THR A 5 -8.93 8.22 -8.56
N SER A 6 -9.01 7.33 -7.56
CA SER A 6 -9.14 7.75 -6.15
C SER A 6 -7.81 8.06 -5.48
N LYS A 7 -6.68 7.82 -6.18
CA LYS A 7 -5.32 8.00 -5.69
C LYS A 7 -5.09 7.26 -4.36
N GLU A 8 -5.50 5.99 -4.37
CA GLU A 8 -5.40 5.08 -3.25
C GLU A 8 -4.49 3.90 -3.59
N VAL A 9 -3.74 3.41 -2.61
CA VAL A 9 -3.05 2.13 -2.67
C VAL A 9 -3.58 1.23 -1.58
N VAL A 10 -3.92 0.00 -1.93
CA VAL A 10 -4.25 -1.05 -0.96
C VAL A 10 -3.17 -2.10 -0.99
N ILE A 11 -2.48 -2.29 0.14
CA ILE A 11 -1.49 -3.34 0.34
C ILE A 11 -2.17 -4.49 1.09
N TYR A 12 -1.89 -5.72 0.66
CA TYR A 12 -2.41 -6.94 1.27
C TYR A 12 -1.25 -7.81 1.75
N GLU A 13 -1.37 -8.37 2.95
CA GLU A 13 -0.56 -9.50 3.41
C GLU A 13 -1.36 -10.78 3.16
N PHE A 14 -0.73 -11.78 2.56
CA PHE A 14 -1.31 -13.10 2.37
C PHE A 14 -0.64 -14.12 3.30
N ARG A 15 -1.43 -14.92 4.01
CA ARG A 15 -0.99 -16.09 4.77
C ARG A 15 -1.86 -17.27 4.43
N GLU A 16 -1.24 -18.42 4.14
CA GLU A 16 -1.97 -19.66 3.83
C GLU A 16 -3.05 -19.48 2.75
N LYS A 17 -2.73 -18.68 1.71
CA LYS A 17 -3.63 -18.32 0.60
C LYS A 17 -4.82 -17.43 0.98
N ASN A 18 -4.91 -16.96 2.23
CA ASN A 18 -5.92 -16.01 2.70
C ASN A 18 -5.32 -14.62 2.89
N ILE A 19 -6.16 -13.58 2.74
CA ILE A 19 -5.77 -12.22 3.11
C ILE A 19 -5.76 -12.14 4.65
N SER A 20 -4.58 -12.03 5.25
CA SER A 20 -4.43 -11.88 6.70
C SER A 20 -4.58 -10.43 7.13
N ARG A 21 -4.04 -9.50 6.34
CA ARG A 21 -4.08 -8.05 6.62
C ARG A 21 -4.27 -7.26 5.34
N ARG A 22 -4.88 -6.09 5.48
CA ARG A 22 -4.86 -5.05 4.45
C ARG A 22 -4.66 -3.69 5.09
N GLN A 23 -3.97 -2.82 4.37
CA GLN A 23 -3.90 -1.39 4.70
C GLN A 23 -4.19 -0.60 3.43
N THR A 24 -5.06 0.40 3.55
CA THR A 24 -5.30 1.39 2.50
C THR A 24 -4.52 2.66 2.85
N TYR A 25 -3.89 3.25 1.84
CA TYR A 25 -3.14 4.49 1.91
C TYR A 25 -3.64 5.46 0.82
N ARG A 26 -3.61 6.75 1.11
CA ARG A 26 -3.95 7.89 0.25
C ARG A 26 -2.69 8.56 -0.29
N GLN A 27 -2.84 9.38 -1.33
CA GLN A 27 -1.72 10.11 -1.96
C GLN A 27 -0.76 10.80 -0.98
N ALA A 28 -1.26 11.44 0.08
CA ALA A 28 -0.43 12.19 1.03
C ALA A 28 0.33 11.31 2.03
N GLU A 29 0.13 9.99 2.01
CA GLU A 29 0.68 9.05 2.99
C GLU A 29 1.93 8.35 2.48
N LEU A 30 2.70 7.83 3.45
CA LEU A 30 3.82 6.94 3.22
C LEU A 30 3.34 5.50 3.35
N ALA A 31 3.27 4.77 2.23
CA ALA A 31 2.88 3.37 2.24
C ALA A 31 4.04 2.50 2.75
N LYS A 32 3.75 1.57 3.68
CA LYS A 32 4.74 0.65 4.26
C LYS A 32 4.48 -0.79 3.83
N SER A 33 5.56 -1.53 3.55
CA SER A 33 5.50 -2.98 3.32
C SER A 33 5.19 -3.73 4.61
N PHE A 34 4.38 -4.79 4.51
CA PHE A 34 4.15 -5.71 5.63
C PHE A 34 5.31 -6.69 5.86
N VAL A 35 6.16 -6.92 4.86
CA VAL A 35 7.23 -7.95 4.89
C VAL A 35 8.61 -7.34 5.08
N PHE A 36 8.83 -6.14 4.56
CA PHE A 36 10.12 -5.45 4.60
C PHE A 36 9.96 -4.17 5.41
N GLU A 37 10.40 -4.19 6.67
CA GLU A 37 10.12 -3.10 7.62
C GLU A 37 10.66 -1.73 7.18
N GLU A 38 11.79 -1.72 6.46
CA GLU A 38 12.42 -0.50 5.96
C GLU A 38 11.92 -0.07 4.56
N LEU A 39 11.06 -0.88 3.92
CA LEU A 39 10.53 -0.55 2.60
C LEU A 39 9.28 0.32 2.73
N THR A 40 9.47 1.60 2.43
CA THR A 40 8.40 2.59 2.37
C THR A 40 8.34 3.29 1.01
N VAL A 41 7.15 3.75 0.61
CA VAL A 41 6.93 4.48 -0.64
C VAL A 41 6.10 5.74 -0.38
N GLU A 42 6.63 6.90 -0.79
CA GLU A 42 5.89 8.15 -0.81
C GLU A 42 4.85 8.14 -1.94
N LEU A 43 3.55 8.05 -1.60
CA LEU A 43 2.50 7.93 -2.61
C LEU A 43 2.30 9.20 -3.44
N ALA A 44 2.74 10.35 -2.94
CA ALA A 44 2.75 11.60 -3.68
C ALA A 44 3.57 11.48 -4.98
N ARG A 45 4.65 10.69 -4.99
CA ARG A 45 5.48 10.45 -6.19
C ARG A 45 4.86 9.44 -7.14
N VAL A 46 4.04 8.52 -6.63
CA VAL A 46 3.37 7.48 -7.43
C VAL A 46 2.20 8.06 -8.22
N PHE A 47 1.48 9.01 -7.62
CA PHE A 47 0.30 9.66 -8.20
C PHE A 47 0.58 11.06 -8.76
N GLY A 48 1.85 11.43 -8.92
CA GLY A 48 2.34 12.72 -9.40
C GLY A 48 1.44 13.39 -10.44
#